data_AF-A0A2N1MJQ7-F1
#
_entry.id   AF-A0A2N1MJQ7-F1
#
_cell.length_a   1.000
_cell.length_b   1.000
_cell.length_c   1.000
_cell.angle_alpha   90.00
_cell.angle_beta   90.00
_cell.angle_gamma   90.00
#
_symmetry.space_group_name_H-M   'P 1'
#
loop_
_entity.id
_entity.type
_entity.pdbx_description
1 polymer ?
#
loop_
_entity_poly.entity_id
_entity_poly.type
_entity_poly.pdbx_seq_one_letter_code
_entity_poly.pdbx_strand_id
1 'polypeptide(L)' 'MDETGKALGILHAKWITPYQTYGIASPYFAILEALEVNIYISSDPVTPTITSSYLVSPCSDDQEDCSRVKKHIIII' A
#
# COMPACT_ATOMS: atom_id res chain seq x y z
N MET A 1 11.66 -6.09 -2.72
CA MET A 1 11.17 -6.77 -3.93
C MET A 1 12.06 -7.95 -4.20
N ASP A 2 11.63 -8.93 -4.99
CA ASP A 2 12.57 -9.91 -5.54
C ASP A 2 13.48 -9.27 -6.60
N GLU A 3 14.41 -10.06 -7.13
CA GLU A 3 15.34 -9.65 -8.18
C GLU A 3 14.65 -9.19 -9.48
N THR A 4 13.36 -9.51 -9.67
CA THR A 4 12.56 -9.13 -10.84
C THR A 4 11.72 -7.88 -10.62
N GLY A 5 11.80 -7.26 -9.43
CA GLY A 5 10.99 -6.10 -9.08
C GLY A 5 9.58 -6.44 -8.59
N LYS A 6 9.29 -7.71 -8.29
CA LYS A 6 7.99 -8.10 -7.74
C LYS A 6 7.94 -7.79 -6.25
N ALA A 7 6.82 -7.23 -5.78
CA ALA A 7 6.57 -7.06 -4.36
C ALA A 7 6.52 -8.43 -3.67
N LEU A 8 7.21 -8.56 -2.53
CA LEU A 8 7.18 -9.77 -1.70
C LEU A 8 6.16 -9.66 -0.56
N GLY A 9 6.01 -8.45 -0.03
CA GLY A 9 5.15 -8.18 1.09
C GLY A 9 5.24 -6.74 1.57
N ILE A 10 4.43 -6.39 2.56
CA ILE A 10 4.50 -5.10 3.24
C ILE A 10 5.20 -5.32 4.58
N LEU A 11 6.32 -4.62 4.78
CA LEU A 11 7.14 -4.73 5.98
C LEU A 11 6.38 -4.15 7.19
N HIS A 12 6.13 -4.96 8.20
CA HIS A 12 5.49 -4.54 9.45
C HIS A 12 6.50 -4.20 10.54
N ALA A 13 7.55 -5.01 10.66
CA ALA A 13 8.56 -4.85 11.68
C ALA A 13 9.92 -5.27 11.13
N LYS A 14 10.96 -4.55 11.57
CA LYS A 14 12.35 -4.84 11.21
C LYS A 14 13.17 -4.86 12.49
N TRP A 15 13.93 -5.92 12.68
CA TRP A 15 14.92 -6.00 13.76
C TRP A 15 16.31 -6.19 13.17
N ILE A 16 17.22 -5.30 13.54
CA ILE A 16 18.59 -5.27 13.03
C ILE A 16 19.53 -5.64 14.16
N THR A 17 20.44 -6.56 13.87
CA THR A 17 21.57 -6.93 14.73
C THR A 17 22.88 -6.69 13.95
N PRO A 18 24.05 -6.70 14.60
CA PRO A 18 25.33 -6.57 13.90
C PRO A 18 25.59 -7.67 12.85
N TYR A 19 24.97 -8.83 12.99
CA TYR A 19 25.21 -10.00 12.14
C TYR A 19 24.15 -10.18 11.06
N GLN A 20 22.92 -9.74 11.34
CA GLN A 20 21.80 -10.04 10.48
C GLN A 20 20.61 -9.10 10.68
N THR A 21 19.77 -9.05 9.65
CA THR A 21 18.50 -8.33 9.65
C THR A 21 17.34 -9.30 9.56
N TYR A 22 16.35 -9.12 10.42
CA TYR A 22 15.08 -9.84 10.41
C TYR A 22 13.96 -8.89 10.02
N GLY A 23 13.01 -9.36 9.23
CA GLY A 23 11.83 -8.61 8.84
C GLY A 23 10.58 -9.48 8.93
N ILE A 24 9.52 -8.95 9.52
CA ILE A 24 8.17 -9.52 9.44
C ILE A 24 7.42 -8.71 8.39
N ALA A 25 6.92 -9.38 7.35
CA ALA A 25 6.13 -8.77 6.31
C ALA A 25 4.84 -9.56 6.07
N SER A 26 3.71 -8.88 5.87
CA SER A 26 2.52 -9.53 5.35
C SER A 26 2.66 -9.78 3.85
N PRO A 27 2.09 -10.87 3.32
CA PRO A 27 2.01 -11.06 1.88
C PRO A 27 1.21 -9.91 1.25
N TYR A 28 1.76 -9.27 0.21
CA TYR A 28 1.12 -8.09 -0.39
C TYR A 28 -0.25 -8.42 -1.00
N PHE A 29 -0.43 -9.64 -1.51
CA PHE A 29 -1.68 -10.09 -2.14
C PHE A 29 -2.86 -10.04 -1.17
N ALA A 30 -2.66 -10.29 0.12
CA ALA A 30 -3.72 -10.27 1.12
C ALA A 30 -4.29 -8.85 1.29
N ILE A 31 -3.45 -7.84 1.13
CA ILE A 31 -3.85 -6.43 1.23
C ILE A 31 -4.56 -5.98 -0.05
N LEU A 32 -4.10 -6.45 -1.22
CA LEU A 32 -4.77 -6.16 -2.50
C LEU A 32 -6.18 -6.72 -2.54
N GLU A 33 -6.35 -7.96 -2.06
CA GLU A 33 -7.65 -8.61 -1.96
C GLU A 33 -8.57 -7.88 -0.98
N ALA A 34 -8.08 -7.58 0.22
CA ALA A 34 -8.87 -6.92 1.26
C ALA A 34 -9.34 -5.51 0.85
N LEU A 35 -8.55 -4.79 0.05
CA LEU A 35 -8.84 -3.41 -0.37
C LEU A 35 -9.41 -3.31 -1.79
N GLU A 36 -9.52 -4.41 -2.54
CA GLU A 36 -9.84 -4.44 -3.98
C GLU A 36 -8.98 -3.48 -4.82
N VAL A 37 -7.67 -3.44 -4.55
CA VAL A 37 -6.72 -2.53 -5.21
C VAL A 37 -5.69 -3.25 -6.06
N ASN A 38 -5.22 -2.57 -7.10
CA ASN A 38 -4.16 -3.07 -7.98
C ASN A 38 -2.87 -2.28 -7.76
N ILE A 39 -1.71 -2.95 -7.90
CA ILE A 39 -0.38 -2.33 -7.87
C ILE A 39 0.01 -1.93 -9.29
N TYR A 40 0.45 -0.68 -9.43
CA TYR A 40 1.08 -0.19 -10.66
C TYR A 40 2.48 0.30 -10.34
N ILE A 41 3.46 -0.18 -11.11
CA ILE A 41 4.84 0.28 -11.06
C ILE A 41 4.96 1.38 -12.11
N SER A 42 5.21 2.61 -11.67
CA SER A 42 5.48 3.74 -12.56
C SER A 42 6.98 3.86 -12.79
N SER A 43 7.39 4.03 -14.05
CA SER A 43 8.79 4.34 -14.37
C SER A 43 9.14 5.82 -14.12
N ASP A 44 8.12 6.68 -14.00
CA ASP A 44 8.32 8.08 -13.62
C ASP A 44 8.48 8.18 -12.10
N PRO A 45 9.61 8.71 -11.59
CA PRO A 45 9.84 8.86 -10.16
C PRO A 45 8.86 9.88 -9.60
N VAL A 46 7.88 9.41 -8.83
CA VAL A 46 6.92 10.28 -8.14
C VAL A 46 7.48 10.62 -6.76
N THR A 47 7.63 11.91 -6.44
CA THR A 47 7.98 12.34 -5.08
C THR A 47 6.88 11.87 -4.11
N PRO A 48 7.17 11.02 -3.11
CA PRO A 48 6.14 10.53 -2.20
C PRO A 48 5.59 11.71 -1.39
N THR A 49 4.36 12.11 -1.70
CA THR A 49 3.64 13.11 -0.91
C THR A 49 2.99 12.38 0.25
N ILE A 50 3.51 12.55 1.47
CA ILE A 50 2.87 12.01 2.69
C ILE A 50 1.57 12.79 2.90
N THR A 51 0.46 12.27 2.41
CA THR A 51 -0.86 12.80 2.74
C THR A 51 -1.22 12.30 4.13
N SER A 52 -1.11 13.19 5.11
CA SER A 52 -1.55 12.97 6.47
C SER A 52 -3.06 12.70 6.48
N SER A 53 -3.49 11.53 6.97
CA SER A 53 -4.88 11.05 6.89
C SER A 53 -5.86 11.71 7.88
N TYR A 54 -5.47 12.79 8.56
CA TYR A 54 -6.43 13.60 9.31
C TYR A 54 -7.22 14.45 8.32
N LEU A 55 -8.41 13.98 7.96
CA LEU A 55 -9.63 14.73 7.61
C LEU A 55 -10.50 13.85 6.69
N VAL A 56 -10.96 12.71 7.20
CA VAL A 56 -12.24 12.17 6.74
C VAL A 56 -13.30 13.02 7.43
N SER A 57 -13.82 14.03 6.72
CA SER A 57 -15.06 14.69 7.11
C SER A 57 -16.16 13.63 7.14
N PRO A 58 -17.05 13.60 8.16
CA PRO A 58 -18.15 12.66 8.15
C PRO A 58 -19.05 13.00 6.96
N CYS A 59 -19.17 12.07 6.01
CA CYS A 59 -20.16 12.15 4.96
C CYS A 59 -21.54 12.06 5.62
N SER A 60 -22.40 13.05 5.37
CA SER A 60 -23.81 12.99 5.75
C SER A 60 -24.48 11.82 5.02
N ASP A 61 -25.32 11.10 5.75
CA ASP A 61 -26.24 10.09 5.22
C ASP A 61 -27.10 10.69 4.09
N ASP A 62 -27.51 9.84 3.14
CA ASP A 62 -28.35 10.12 1.97
C ASP A 62 -27.64 10.41 0.63
N GLN A 63 -26.81 9.48 0.14
CA GLN A 63 -26.67 9.25 -1.31
C GLN A 63 -26.17 7.81 -1.59
N GLU A 64 -27.10 6.97 -2.05
CA GLU A 64 -26.79 5.69 -2.69
C GLU A 64 -25.86 5.90 -3.91
N ASP A 65 -25.04 4.87 -4.18
CA ASP A 65 -24.05 4.76 -5.26
C ASP A 65 -22.65 5.32 -4.96
N CYS A 66 -22.00 4.75 -3.94
CA CYS A 66 -20.55 4.73 -3.87
C CYS A 66 -20.03 3.72 -4.90
N SER A 67 -20.04 4.11 -6.17
CA SER A 67 -19.35 3.42 -7.26
C SER A 67 -18.01 2.93 -6.75
N ARG A 68 -17.74 1.62 -6.83
CA ARG A 68 -16.49 0.96 -6.44
C ARG A 68 -15.33 1.64 -7.15
N VAL A 69 -14.79 2.69 -6.55
CA VAL A 69 -13.59 3.36 -7.04
C VAL A 69 -12.47 2.37 -6.79
N LYS A 70 -12.07 1.61 -7.81
CA LYS A 70 -10.86 0.78 -7.76
C LYS A 70 -9.71 1.73 -7.44
N LYS A 71 -9.18 1.63 -6.23
CA LYS A 71 -8.06 2.47 -5.80
C LYS A 71 -6.78 1.81 -6.31
N HIS A 72 -5.86 2.62 -6.80
CA HIS A 72 -4.58 2.15 -7.33
C HIS A 72 -3.50 2.50 -6.31
N ILE A 73 -2.69 1.51 -5.92
CA ILE A 73 -1.50 1.76 -5.11
C ILE A 73 -0.32 1.87 -6.09
N ILE A 74 0.28 3.06 -6.17
CA ILE A 74 1.49 3.29 -6.93
C ILE A 74 2.67 2.95 -6.02
N ILE A 75 3.51 2.00 -6.45
CA ILE A 75 4.78 1.69 -5.80
C ILE A 75 5.89 2.25 -6.68
N ILE A 76 6.65 3.19 -6.11
CA ILE A 76 7.88 3.80 -6.66
C ILE A 76 9.10 2.90 -6.44
#